data_AF-A0A524F136-F1
#
_entry.id   AF-A0A524F136-F1
#
_cell.length_a   1.000
_cell.length_b   1.000
_cell.length_c   1.000
_cell.angle_alpha   90.00
_cell.angle_beta   90.00
_cell.angle_gamma   90.00
#
_symmetry.space_group_name_H-M   'P 1'
#
loop_
_entity.id
_entity.type
_entity.pdbx_description
1 polymer ?
#
loop_
_entity_poly.entity_id
_entity_poly.type
_entity_poly.pdbx_seq_one_letter_code
_entity_poly.pdbx_strand_id
1 'polypeptide(L)'
;MSGYKMSNSEITAKEDKIKFSLKDVIFTTIFTIAFILQIFLMFFVQNQINIPFLFFSGWILWIISLYFAFIPFFAFKKRGGVVKGKSYINTSKVVKDGSYAIIRHPQYLSGILFSISMTLWNPVWYNIVLSIIIIILTYQWTYAEDKHLIGKFGQDYETYKSEVPRLNLILGFIKYFAKKNNK
;
A
#
# COMPACT_ATOMS: atom_id res chain seq x y z
N MET A 1 12.08 -25.36 40.84
CA MET A 1 11.93 -25.25 39.37
C MET A 1 11.04 -26.40 38.91
N SER A 2 9.80 -26.11 38.53
CA SER A 2 8.98 -27.03 37.71
C SER A 2 7.95 -26.18 36.97
N GLY A 3 7.95 -26.31 35.65
CA GLY A 3 7.39 -25.35 34.70
C GLY A 3 5.87 -25.21 34.78
N TYR A 4 5.42 -23.96 34.72
CA TYR A 4 4.03 -23.60 34.46
C TYR A 4 3.65 -24.12 33.06
N LYS A 5 2.99 -25.29 32.99
CA LYS A 5 2.36 -25.76 31.76
C LYS A 5 1.16 -24.85 31.46
N MET A 6 1.35 -23.90 30.56
CA MET A 6 0.23 -23.14 29.98
C MET A 6 -0.75 -24.12 29.33
N SER A 7 -2.03 -23.94 29.65
CA SER A 7 -3.15 -24.73 29.12
C SER A 7 -3.35 -24.45 27.63
N ASN A 8 -3.73 -25.47 26.84
CA ASN A 8 -4.08 -25.32 25.42
C ASN A 8 -5.21 -24.29 25.17
N SER A 9 -6.00 -23.94 26.20
CA SER A 9 -7.01 -22.89 26.12
C SER A 9 -6.44 -21.46 26.08
N GLU A 10 -5.23 -21.23 26.61
CA GLU A 10 -4.56 -19.92 26.59
C GLU A 10 -3.76 -19.70 25.29
N ILE A 11 -3.29 -20.80 24.67
CA ILE A 11 -2.62 -20.78 23.37
C ILE A 11 -3.63 -20.47 22.25
N THR A 12 -4.86 -20.96 22.37
CA THR A 12 -5.94 -20.74 21.38
C THR A 12 -6.65 -19.38 21.53
N ALA A 13 -6.56 -18.72 22.68
CA ALA A 13 -7.17 -17.40 22.91
C ALA A 13 -6.37 -16.23 22.32
N LYS A 14 -5.14 -16.47 21.84
CA LYS A 14 -4.20 -15.43 21.37
C LYS A 14 -3.84 -15.55 19.89
N GLU A 15 -4.62 -16.30 19.13
CA GLU A 15 -4.71 -16.12 17.69
C GLU A 15 -5.67 -14.94 17.45
N ASP A 16 -5.11 -13.73 17.31
CA ASP A 16 -5.83 -12.56 16.80
C ASP A 16 -6.38 -12.89 15.42
N LYS A 17 -7.55 -13.53 15.37
CA LYS A 17 -8.32 -13.68 14.14
C LYS A 17 -8.70 -12.28 13.73
N ILE A 18 -8.03 -11.74 12.72
CA ILE A 18 -8.40 -10.51 12.04
C ILE A 18 -9.87 -10.66 11.64
N LYS A 19 -10.78 -10.07 12.43
CA LYS A 19 -12.21 -10.07 12.14
C LYS A 19 -12.43 -9.05 11.03
N PHE A 20 -12.38 -9.53 9.79
CA PHE A 20 -12.80 -8.73 8.64
C PHE A 20 -14.29 -8.41 8.75
N SER A 21 -14.64 -7.13 8.61
CA SER A 21 -16.03 -6.72 8.49
C SER A 21 -16.59 -7.20 7.14
N LEU A 22 -17.89 -7.47 7.07
CA LEU A 22 -18.57 -7.76 5.80
C LEU A 22 -18.28 -6.67 4.76
N LYS A 23 -18.19 -5.41 5.19
CA LYS A 23 -17.82 -4.28 4.32
C LYS A 23 -16.42 -4.43 3.75
N ASP A 24 -15.45 -4.89 4.54
CA ASP A 24 -14.06 -5.07 4.12
C ASP A 24 -13.96 -6.19 3.08
N VAL A 25 -14.71 -7.28 3.29
CA VAL A 25 -14.80 -8.39 2.32
C VAL A 25 -15.38 -7.88 1.00
N ILE A 26 -16.52 -7.18 1.04
CA ILE A 26 -17.16 -6.64 -0.17
C ILE A 26 -16.21 -5.70 -0.91
N PHE A 27 -15.56 -4.75 -0.23
CA PHE A 27 -14.64 -3.81 -0.86
C PHE A 27 -13.42 -4.52 -1.47
N THR A 28 -12.88 -5.51 -0.76
CA THR A 28 -11.76 -6.32 -1.27
C THR A 28 -12.17 -7.12 -2.50
N THR A 29 -13.33 -7.76 -2.47
CA THR A 29 -13.84 -8.51 -3.62
C THR A 29 -14.07 -7.60 -4.82
N ILE A 30 -14.69 -6.43 -4.65
CA ILE A 30 -14.89 -5.46 -5.75
C ILE A 30 -13.55 -5.00 -6.30
N PHE A 31 -12.59 -4.64 -5.44
CA PHE A 31 -11.25 -4.25 -5.85
C PHE A 31 -10.57 -5.35 -6.67
N THR A 32 -10.55 -6.59 -6.16
CA THR A 32 -9.88 -7.72 -6.82
C THR A 32 -10.53 -8.01 -8.16
N ILE A 33 -11.87 -8.02 -8.25
CA ILE A 33 -12.57 -8.22 -9.52
C ILE A 33 -12.23 -7.09 -10.50
N ALA A 34 -12.31 -5.83 -10.08
CA ALA A 34 -12.01 -4.69 -10.94
C ALA A 34 -10.56 -4.73 -11.46
N PHE A 35 -9.61 -5.08 -10.60
CA PHE A 35 -8.19 -5.16 -10.93
C PHE A 35 -7.89 -6.32 -11.89
N ILE A 36 -8.43 -7.52 -11.63
CA ILE A 36 -8.31 -8.67 -12.54
C ILE A 36 -8.96 -8.35 -13.87
N LEU A 37 -10.16 -7.77 -13.85
CA LEU A 37 -10.88 -7.40 -15.06
C LEU A 37 -10.10 -6.37 -15.87
N GLN A 38 -9.47 -5.37 -15.23
CA GLN A 38 -8.64 -4.39 -15.92
C GLN A 38 -7.43 -5.03 -16.61
N ILE A 39 -6.73 -5.94 -15.91
CA ILE A 39 -5.62 -6.70 -16.50
C ILE A 39 -6.11 -7.55 -17.68
N PHE A 40 -7.22 -8.27 -17.49
CA PHE A 40 -7.81 -9.09 -18.53
C PHE A 40 -8.18 -8.25 -19.77
N LEU A 41 -8.93 -7.17 -19.60
CA LEU A 41 -9.34 -6.30 -20.70
C LEU A 41 -8.13 -5.67 -21.40
N MET A 42 -7.05 -5.35 -20.67
CA MET A 42 -5.82 -4.85 -21.29
C MET A 42 -5.21 -5.84 -22.28
N PHE A 43 -5.16 -7.14 -21.95
CA PHE A 43 -4.56 -8.14 -22.83
C PHE A 43 -5.48 -8.61 -23.95
N PHE A 44 -6.77 -8.79 -23.66
CA PHE A 44 -7.72 -9.42 -24.57
C PHE A 44 -8.55 -8.44 -25.40
N VAL A 45 -8.70 -7.18 -24.95
CA VAL A 45 -9.48 -6.15 -25.63
C VAL A 45 -8.54 -5.01 -26.01
N GLN A 46 -7.75 -5.23 -27.05
CA GLN A 46 -6.83 -4.22 -27.57
C GLN A 46 -7.56 -3.22 -28.45
N ASN A 47 -7.44 -1.95 -28.10
CA ASN A 47 -7.92 -0.87 -28.94
C ASN A 47 -6.84 -0.47 -29.95
N GLN A 48 -7.24 -0.06 -31.15
CA GLN A 48 -6.32 0.41 -32.20
C GLN A 48 -5.89 1.88 -32.00
N ILE A 49 -6.40 2.56 -30.97
CA ILE A 49 -5.96 3.92 -30.61
C ILE A 49 -4.53 3.84 -30.06
N ASN A 50 -3.57 4.14 -30.92
CA ASN A 50 -2.16 4.26 -30.55
C ASN A 50 -1.77 5.74 -30.49
N ILE A 51 -1.71 6.29 -29.27
CA ILE A 51 -1.21 7.64 -29.02
C ILE A 51 0.19 7.47 -28.41
N PRO A 52 1.28 7.69 -29.17
CA PRO A 52 2.65 7.37 -28.70
C PRO A 52 2.99 8.03 -27.37
N PHE A 53 2.56 9.28 -27.18
CA PHE A 53 2.77 9.99 -25.93
C PHE A 53 2.15 9.26 -24.71
N LEU A 54 0.90 8.79 -24.83
CA LEU A 54 0.25 8.03 -23.75
C LEU A 54 0.96 6.70 -23.53
N PHE A 55 1.36 6.02 -24.60
CA PHE A 55 2.07 4.74 -24.50
C PHE A 55 3.40 4.85 -23.73
N PHE A 56 4.23 5.84 -24.08
CA PHE A 56 5.49 6.08 -23.36
C PHE A 56 5.25 6.54 -21.92
N SER A 57 4.26 7.39 -21.68
CA SER A 57 3.89 7.80 -20.32
C SER A 57 3.41 6.62 -19.46
N GLY A 58 2.71 5.66 -20.07
CA GLY A 58 2.31 4.40 -19.41
C GLY A 58 3.51 3.58 -18.94
N TRP A 59 4.52 3.43 -19.80
CA TRP A 59 5.77 2.75 -19.43
C TRP A 59 6.51 3.45 -18.28
N ILE A 60 6.61 4.78 -18.34
CA ILE A 60 7.24 5.57 -17.27
C ILE A 60 6.51 5.35 -15.94
N LEU A 61 5.17 5.48 -15.94
CA LEU A 61 4.38 5.27 -14.72
C LEU A 61 4.45 3.82 -14.21
N TRP A 62 4.49 2.85 -15.10
CA TRP A 62 4.64 1.45 -14.74
C TRP A 62 5.97 1.18 -14.03
N ILE A 63 7.09 1.71 -14.57
CA ILE A 63 8.42 1.60 -13.94
C ILE A 63 8.42 2.25 -12.56
N ILE A 64 7.83 3.44 -12.42
CA ILE A 64 7.70 4.13 -11.12
C ILE A 64 6.85 3.29 -10.16
N SER A 65 5.78 2.67 -10.64
CA SER A 65 4.95 1.77 -9.84
C SER A 65 5.77 0.59 -9.30
N LEU A 66 6.62 -0.04 -10.11
CA LEU A 66 7.48 -1.15 -9.66
C LEU A 66 8.45 -0.69 -8.56
N TYR A 67 9.03 0.51 -8.69
CA TYR A 67 9.87 1.09 -7.64
C TYR A 67 9.13 1.15 -6.30
N PHE A 68 7.89 1.66 -6.29
CA PHE A 68 7.07 1.75 -5.08
C PHE A 68 6.51 0.40 -4.61
N ALA A 69 6.40 -0.61 -5.47
CA ALA A 69 6.02 -1.97 -5.06
C ALA A 69 7.15 -2.65 -4.28
N PHE A 70 8.36 -2.63 -4.84
CA PHE A 70 9.45 -3.48 -4.38
C PHE A 70 10.35 -2.83 -3.32
N ILE A 71 10.65 -1.54 -3.43
CA ILE A 71 11.57 -0.89 -2.49
C ILE A 71 11.05 -0.93 -1.04
N PRO A 72 9.78 -0.62 -0.76
CA PRO A 72 9.20 -0.83 0.57
C PRO A 72 9.33 -2.26 1.09
N PHE A 73 9.14 -3.25 0.22
CA PHE A 73 9.23 -4.67 0.57
C PHE A 73 10.65 -5.06 1.03
N PHE A 74 11.67 -4.58 0.30
CA PHE A 74 13.07 -4.81 0.68
C PHE A 74 13.52 -3.98 1.90
N ALA A 75 13.00 -2.76 2.05
CA ALA A 75 13.29 -1.90 3.20
C ALA A 75 12.82 -2.53 4.51
N PHE A 76 11.61 -3.11 4.52
CA PHE A 76 11.11 -3.84 5.69
C PHE A 76 11.91 -5.11 5.99
N LYS A 77 12.26 -5.89 4.95
CA LYS A 77 13.04 -7.13 5.13
C LYS A 77 14.43 -6.89 5.73
N LYS A 78 15.05 -5.74 5.43
CA LYS A 78 16.38 -5.38 5.96
C LYS A 78 16.37 -4.58 7.26
N ARG A 79 15.34 -3.78 7.54
CA ARG A 79 15.38 -2.74 8.60
C ARG A 79 14.20 -2.73 9.57
N GLY A 80 13.22 -3.63 9.42
CA GLY A 80 12.05 -3.70 10.31
C GLY A 80 12.32 -4.21 11.73
N GLY A 81 13.56 -4.55 12.08
CA GLY A 81 13.89 -5.10 13.40
C GLY A 81 13.16 -6.40 13.71
N VAL A 82 12.86 -7.21 12.68
CA VAL A 82 12.20 -8.50 12.86
C VAL A 82 13.18 -9.44 13.54
N VAL A 83 12.95 -9.73 14.83
CA VAL A 83 13.67 -10.79 15.55
C VAL A 83 13.55 -12.07 14.71
N LYS A 84 14.67 -12.74 14.41
CA LYS A 84 14.71 -13.98 13.62
C LYS A 84 13.61 -14.94 14.11
N GLY A 85 12.62 -15.23 13.25
CA GLY A 85 11.61 -16.25 13.50
C GLY A 85 10.16 -15.81 13.80
N LYS A 86 9.78 -14.54 13.62
CA LYS A 86 8.35 -14.12 13.74
C LYS A 86 7.81 -13.35 12.52
N SER A 87 6.50 -13.48 12.32
CA SER A 87 5.73 -12.95 11.17
C SER A 87 5.83 -11.42 11.03
N TYR A 88 5.76 -10.97 9.76
CA TYR A 88 5.85 -9.60 9.22
C TYR A 88 5.00 -8.53 9.95
N ILE A 89 3.99 -8.97 10.70
CA ILE A 89 3.09 -8.13 11.50
C ILE A 89 3.76 -7.63 12.79
N ASN A 90 4.96 -8.08 13.17
CA ASN A 90 5.63 -7.69 14.42
C ASN A 90 6.87 -6.81 14.23
N THR A 91 6.78 -5.74 13.42
CA THR A 91 7.79 -4.67 13.49
C THR A 91 7.64 -3.88 14.80
N SER A 92 8.70 -3.82 15.62
CA SER A 92 8.66 -3.18 16.95
C SER A 92 8.77 -1.64 16.91
N LYS A 93 9.00 -1.05 15.73
CA LYS A 93 9.16 0.40 15.53
C LYS A 93 8.59 0.83 14.18
N VAL A 94 8.07 2.06 14.11
CA VAL A 94 7.64 2.71 12.86
C VAL A 94 8.86 2.92 11.96
N VAL A 95 8.85 2.33 10.76
CA VAL A 95 9.91 2.52 9.78
C VAL A 95 9.71 3.87 9.09
N LYS A 96 10.63 4.81 9.31
CA LYS A 96 10.58 6.18 8.75
C LYS A 96 11.64 6.42 7.65
N ASP A 97 12.19 5.35 7.07
CA ASP A 97 13.29 5.42 6.11
C ASP A 97 12.81 5.30 4.65
N GLY A 98 13.57 5.89 3.73
CA GLY A 98 13.34 5.75 2.28
C GLY A 98 11.99 6.33 1.84
N SER A 99 11.21 5.57 1.09
CA SER A 99 9.89 6.00 0.62
C SER A 99 8.90 6.27 1.75
N TYR A 100 9.04 5.60 2.91
CA TYR A 100 8.24 5.85 4.11
C TYR A 100 8.55 7.19 4.79
N ALA A 101 9.66 7.85 4.46
CA ALA A 101 9.95 9.21 4.91
C ALA A 101 9.17 10.27 4.13
N ILE A 102 8.75 9.93 2.90
CA ILE A 102 8.11 10.85 1.94
C ILE A 102 6.59 10.65 1.98
N ILE A 103 6.12 9.41 1.94
CA ILE A 103 4.70 9.05 2.01
C ILE A 103 4.48 7.85 2.93
N ARG A 104 3.33 7.81 3.61
CA ARG A 104 3.02 6.71 4.55
C ARG A 104 2.66 5.40 3.87
N HIS A 105 2.09 5.47 2.67
CA HIS A 105 1.49 4.32 1.98
C HIS A 105 2.07 4.11 0.57
N PRO A 106 3.39 3.91 0.42
CA PRO A 106 4.02 3.76 -0.89
C PRO A 106 3.50 2.55 -1.70
N GLN A 107 3.15 1.45 -1.03
CA GLN A 107 2.60 0.27 -1.70
C GLN A 107 1.22 0.53 -2.32
N TYR A 108 0.36 1.27 -1.62
CA TYR A 108 -0.94 1.69 -2.15
C TYR A 108 -0.77 2.66 -3.33
N LEU A 109 0.23 3.55 -3.27
CA LEU A 109 0.58 4.40 -4.41
C LEU A 109 1.02 3.57 -5.62
N SER A 110 1.80 2.50 -5.43
CA SER A 110 2.18 1.59 -6.51
C SER A 110 0.97 1.03 -7.25
N GLY A 111 -0.04 0.53 -6.52
CA GLY A 111 -1.29 0.02 -7.11
C GLY A 111 -2.03 1.06 -7.94
N ILE A 112 -2.12 2.30 -7.44
CA ILE A 112 -2.71 3.43 -8.17
C ILE A 112 -1.95 3.71 -9.47
N LEU A 113 -0.62 3.83 -9.39
CA LEU A 113 0.22 4.13 -10.56
C LEU A 113 0.16 3.01 -11.61
N PHE A 114 0.09 1.76 -11.16
CA PHE A 114 -0.07 0.61 -12.05
C PHE A 114 -1.41 0.65 -12.79
N SER A 115 -2.50 0.92 -12.06
CA SER A 115 -3.84 1.10 -12.64
C SER A 115 -3.84 2.20 -13.70
N ILE A 116 -3.24 3.35 -13.41
CA ILE A 116 -3.14 4.47 -14.36
C ILE A 116 -2.30 4.08 -15.57
N SER A 117 -1.17 3.37 -15.40
CA SER A 117 -0.36 2.91 -16.55
C SER A 117 -1.15 2.02 -17.51
N MET A 118 -2.01 1.13 -16.99
CA MET A 118 -2.88 0.29 -17.83
C MET A 118 -3.91 1.13 -18.60
N THR A 119 -4.50 2.14 -17.97
CA THR A 119 -5.39 3.09 -18.66
C THR A 119 -4.67 3.88 -19.74
N LEU A 120 -3.40 4.26 -19.55
CA LEU A 120 -2.64 4.99 -20.56
C LEU A 120 -2.29 4.13 -21.77
N TRP A 121 -1.98 2.85 -21.55
CA TRP A 121 -1.74 1.91 -22.64
C TRP A 121 -3.01 1.56 -23.43
N ASN A 122 -4.17 1.60 -22.78
CA ASN A 122 -5.45 1.31 -23.41
C ASN A 122 -6.52 2.33 -22.97
N PRO A 123 -6.52 3.55 -23.54
CA PRO A 123 -7.30 4.71 -23.08
C PRO A 123 -8.76 4.63 -23.54
N VAL A 124 -9.47 3.59 -23.11
CA VAL A 124 -10.90 3.38 -23.37
C VAL A 124 -11.70 3.69 -22.11
N TRP A 125 -12.94 4.15 -22.27
CA TRP A 125 -13.82 4.56 -21.18
C TRP A 125 -13.95 3.52 -20.06
N TYR A 126 -14.04 2.22 -20.37
CA TYR A 126 -14.15 1.19 -19.36
C TYR A 126 -12.87 1.08 -18.50
N ASN A 127 -11.69 1.24 -19.09
CA ASN A 127 -10.42 1.22 -18.36
C ASN A 127 -10.24 2.46 -17.48
N ILE A 128 -10.78 3.59 -17.91
CA ILE A 128 -10.82 4.81 -17.09
C ILE A 128 -11.73 4.59 -15.88
N VAL A 129 -12.94 4.04 -16.08
CA VAL A 129 -13.88 3.74 -15.00
C VAL A 129 -13.29 2.74 -14.01
N LEU A 130 -12.69 1.64 -14.48
CA LEU A 130 -12.03 0.67 -13.63
C LEU A 130 -10.90 1.30 -12.82
N SER A 131 -10.06 2.13 -13.44
CA SER A 131 -9.01 2.86 -12.73
C SER A 131 -9.56 3.78 -11.64
N ILE A 132 -10.65 4.51 -11.90
CA ILE A 132 -11.27 5.38 -10.88
C ILE A 132 -11.75 4.55 -9.69
N ILE A 133 -12.42 3.41 -9.94
CA ILE A 133 -12.88 2.50 -8.88
C ILE A 133 -11.70 2.01 -8.04
N ILE A 134 -10.65 1.52 -8.70
CA ILE A 134 -9.43 1.02 -8.06
C ILE A 134 -8.78 2.11 -7.21
N ILE A 135 -8.65 3.33 -7.72
CA ILE A 135 -8.06 4.46 -7.00
C ILE A 135 -8.86 4.81 -5.75
N ILE A 136 -10.19 4.89 -5.85
CA ILE A 136 -11.06 5.21 -4.72
C ILE A 136 -10.94 4.14 -3.63
N LEU A 137 -11.05 2.86 -4.00
CA LEU A 137 -10.95 1.74 -3.05
C LEU A 137 -9.57 1.68 -2.39
N THR A 138 -8.51 1.84 -3.19
CA THR A 138 -7.13 1.90 -2.69
C THR A 138 -6.96 3.06 -1.69
N TYR A 139 -7.52 4.23 -2.00
CA TYR A 139 -7.48 5.38 -1.12
C TYR A 139 -8.24 5.11 0.18
N GLN A 140 -9.40 4.47 0.14
CA GLN A 140 -10.16 4.11 1.34
C GLN A 140 -9.38 3.14 2.25
N TRP A 141 -8.69 2.15 1.69
CA TRP A 141 -7.87 1.22 2.47
C TRP A 141 -6.77 1.90 3.27
N THR A 142 -6.16 2.97 2.75
CA THR A 142 -5.16 3.72 3.51
C THR A 142 -5.70 4.31 4.82
N TYR A 143 -7.01 4.60 4.92
CA TYR A 143 -7.62 5.03 6.19
C TYR A 143 -7.80 3.88 7.17
N ALA A 144 -8.25 2.72 6.67
CA ALA A 144 -8.39 1.52 7.48
C ALA A 144 -7.02 1.09 8.04
N GLU A 145 -5.99 1.13 7.18
CA GLU A 145 -4.61 0.85 7.56
C GLU A 145 -4.07 1.88 8.56
N ASP A 146 -4.25 3.19 8.31
CA ASP A 146 -3.88 4.25 9.28
C ASP A 146 -4.55 3.96 10.65
N LYS A 147 -5.84 3.58 10.69
CA LYS A 147 -6.57 3.29 11.93
C LYS A 147 -6.02 2.04 12.65
N HIS A 148 -5.72 0.99 11.90
CA HIS A 148 -5.11 -0.22 12.44
C HIS A 148 -3.72 0.08 13.04
N LEU A 149 -2.90 0.86 12.32
CA LEU A 149 -1.57 1.25 12.74
C LEU A 149 -1.59 2.16 13.97
N ILE A 150 -2.56 3.07 14.11
CA ILE A 150 -2.76 3.85 15.33
C ILE A 150 -3.09 2.92 16.51
N GLY A 151 -4.01 1.97 16.33
CA GLY A 151 -4.36 1.01 17.38
C GLY A 151 -3.17 0.16 17.84
N LYS A 152 -2.24 -0.13 16.93
CA LYS A 152 -1.07 -0.98 17.17
C LYS A 152 0.13 -0.23 17.75
N PHE A 153 0.41 0.99 17.28
CA PHE A 153 1.61 1.75 17.60
C PHE A 153 1.35 3.01 18.44
N GLY A 154 0.09 3.39 18.65
CA GLY A 154 -0.31 4.51 19.49
C GLY A 154 0.32 5.84 19.08
N GLN A 155 0.85 6.56 20.07
CA GLN A 155 1.37 7.92 19.93
C GLN A 155 2.54 8.04 18.94
N ASP A 156 3.36 6.99 18.82
CA ASP A 156 4.49 6.98 17.87
C ASP A 156 4.00 7.09 16.42
N TYR A 157 2.88 6.44 16.11
CA TYR A 157 2.29 6.50 14.78
C TYR A 157 1.50 7.79 14.56
N GLU A 158 0.81 8.33 15.56
CA GLU A 158 0.18 9.66 15.44
C GLU A 158 1.21 10.76 15.16
N THR A 159 2.37 10.69 15.82
CA THR A 159 3.49 11.60 15.54
C THR A 159 4.04 11.41 14.12
N TYR A 160 4.18 10.16 13.66
CA TYR A 160 4.57 9.90 12.27
C TYR A 160 3.52 10.42 11.26
N LYS A 161 2.24 10.27 11.57
CA LYS A 161 1.10 10.65 10.73
C LYS A 161 1.00 12.16 10.54
N SER A 162 1.37 12.96 11.53
CA SER A 162 1.42 14.43 11.42
C SER A 162 2.61 14.90 10.56
N GLU A 163 3.73 14.18 10.64
CA GLU A 163 4.96 14.50 9.90
C GLU A 163 4.88 14.12 8.42
N VAL A 164 4.41 12.91 8.09
CA VAL A 164 4.51 12.35 6.73
C VAL A 164 3.12 12.27 6.09
N PRO A 165 2.89 12.82 4.88
CA PRO A 165 1.59 12.74 4.22
C PRO A 165 1.28 11.32 3.73
N ARG A 166 0.00 11.07 3.47
CA ARG A 166 -0.50 9.73 3.15
C ARG A 166 0.00 9.19 1.80
N LEU A 167 -0.38 9.88 0.72
CA LEU A 167 -0.04 9.54 -0.68
C LEU A 167 0.45 10.75 -1.49
N ASN A 168 0.34 11.97 -0.95
CA ASN A 168 0.73 13.18 -1.67
C ASN A 168 2.26 13.29 -1.72
N LEU A 169 2.85 12.89 -2.85
CA LEU A 169 4.30 12.92 -3.08
C LEU A 169 4.88 14.34 -2.99
N ILE A 170 4.20 15.34 -3.57
CA ILE A 170 4.69 16.73 -3.61
C ILE A 170 4.82 17.26 -2.19
N LEU A 171 3.76 17.14 -1.39
CA LEU A 171 3.77 17.54 0.01
C LEU A 171 4.81 16.72 0.80
N GLY A 172 4.99 15.44 0.45
CA GLY A 172 5.96 14.55 1.05
C GLY A 172 7.39 15.04 0.86
N PHE A 173 7.76 15.38 -0.37
CA PHE A 173 9.08 15.93 -0.67
C PHE A 173 9.31 17.26 0.02
N ILE A 174 8.34 18.18 -0.02
CA ILE A 174 8.45 19.48 0.66
C ILE A 174 8.74 19.30 2.15
N LYS A 175 7.95 18.48 2.85
CA LYS A 175 8.15 18.21 4.28
C LYS A 175 9.48 17.49 4.57
N TYR A 176 9.88 16.55 3.71
CA TYR A 176 11.13 15.81 3.85
C TYR A 176 12.36 16.74 3.76
N PHE A 177 12.40 17.62 2.76
CA PHE A 177 13.50 18.57 2.59
C PHE A 177 13.51 19.66 3.66
N ALA A 178 12.34 20.17 4.05
CA ALA A 178 12.24 21.13 5.16
C ALA A 178 12.82 20.57 6.47
N LYS A 179 12.54 19.29 6.78
CA LYS A 179 13.10 18.62 7.97
C LYS A 179 14.61 18.38 7.88
N LYS A 180 15.13 18.17 6.68
CA LYS A 180 16.57 17.97 6.44
C LYS A 180 17.37 19.26 6.58
N ASN A 181 16.81 20.40 6.16
CA ASN A 181 17.47 21.70 6.24
C ASN A 181 17.48 22.30 7.65
N ASN A 182 16.58 21.85 8.54
CA ASN A 182 16.47 22.29 9.92
C ASN A 182 17.30 21.43 10.91
N LYS A 183 18.18 20.57 10.41
CA LYS A 183 19.09 19.71 11.21
C LYS A 183 20.53 20.06 10.89
#